data_AF-A0A8S9J4W7-F1
#
_entry.id   AF-A0A8S9J4W7-F1
#
_cell.length_a   1.000
_cell.length_b   1.000
_cell.length_c   1.000
_cell.angle_alpha   90.00
_cell.angle_beta   90.00
_cell.angle_gamma   90.00
#
_symmetry.space_group_name_H-M   'P 1'
#
loop_
_entity.id
_entity.type
_entity.pdbx_description
1 polymer ?
#
loop_
_entity_poly.entity_id
_entity_poly.type
_entity_poly.pdbx_seq_one_letter_code
_entity_poly.pdbx_strand_id
1 'polypeptide(L)'
;MVVAMDQRTNVNGDAGARKEEEFDPSAQPPFKIGDIRAAIPKHCWVKSPLRSMSYVARDICAVAALAIAAVYFDSWFLWPLYWVAQGTLFWAIFVLGHDCGHGSFSDIPLLNSVVGHILHSFILVPYHEKLYKNLPHSTRMLRYTVPLPMLAYPIYLWYRSPGKEGSHFNPYSGLFAPSERKLIATSTTCWSIMLAILICLSFLVGPVTVLKVYGVPYIIFVMWLDAVTYLHHHGHDEKLPWYRGK
;
A
#
# COMPACT_ATOMS: atom_id res chain seq x y z
N MET A 1 -26.25 24.69 -3.97
CA MET A 1 -27.18 25.35 -3.02
C MET A 1 -26.51 25.36 -1.67
N VAL A 2 -25.86 26.49 -1.35
CA VAL A 2 -25.22 26.75 -0.07
C VAL A 2 -26.34 26.94 0.95
N VAL A 3 -26.41 26.10 1.98
CA VAL A 3 -27.38 26.30 3.06
C VAL A 3 -26.84 27.40 3.96
N ALA A 4 -27.32 28.62 3.72
CA ALA A 4 -27.11 29.77 4.58
C ALA A 4 -27.75 29.49 5.95
N MET A 5 -26.96 29.58 7.01
CA MET A 5 -27.45 29.60 8.39
C MET A 5 -28.11 30.94 8.66
N ASP A 6 -29.39 30.90 9.02
CA ASP A 6 -30.17 32.04 9.50
C ASP A 6 -29.63 32.49 10.87
N GLN A 7 -29.00 33.67 10.90
CA GLN A 7 -28.65 34.36 12.14
C GLN A 7 -29.68 35.46 12.39
N ARG A 8 -30.64 35.18 13.26
CA ARG A 8 -31.35 36.21 14.03
C ARG A 8 -31.52 35.75 15.48
N THR A 9 -30.60 36.17 16.34
CA THR A 9 -30.91 36.35 17.77
C THR A 9 -30.44 37.72 18.22
N ASN A 10 -31.34 38.33 18.98
CA ASN A 10 -31.37 39.73 19.36
C ASN A 10 -30.26 40.08 20.36
N VAL A 11 -29.84 41.34 20.28
CA VAL A 11 -28.83 42.01 21.10
C VAL A 11 -29.23 42.03 22.58
N ASN A 12 -28.32 41.64 23.48
CA ASN A 12 -27.99 42.40 24.70
C ASN A 12 -26.85 41.74 25.50
N GLY A 13 -25.76 42.49 25.65
CA GLY A 13 -24.90 42.54 26.84
C GLY A 13 -24.20 41.26 27.29
N ASP A 14 -22.99 41.03 26.78
CA ASP A 14 -21.83 40.81 27.66
C ASP A 14 -20.56 41.05 26.84
N ALA A 15 -19.68 41.93 27.33
CA ALA A 15 -18.34 42.13 26.77
C ALA A 15 -17.42 41.02 27.31
N GLY A 16 -17.82 39.77 27.11
CA GLY A 16 -17.00 38.60 27.38
C GLY A 16 -16.02 38.43 26.23
N ALA A 17 -14.73 38.56 26.52
CA ALA A 17 -13.65 38.24 25.59
C ALA A 17 -13.95 36.90 24.92
N ARG A 18 -14.22 36.93 23.61
CA ARG A 18 -14.35 35.72 22.79
C ARG A 18 -12.94 35.12 22.75
N LYS A 19 -12.62 34.26 23.72
CA LYS A 19 -11.47 33.36 23.60
C LYS A 19 -11.72 32.60 22.31
N GLU A 20 -10.91 32.87 21.29
CA GLU A 20 -10.77 31.95 20.17
C GLU A 20 -10.38 30.62 20.83
N GLU A 21 -11.32 29.67 20.87
CA GLU A 21 -11.00 28.33 21.32
C GLU A 21 -9.92 27.81 20.37
N GLU A 22 -8.69 27.76 20.88
CA GLU A 22 -7.56 27.17 20.18
C GLU A 22 -7.97 25.76 19.75
N PHE A 23 -8.05 25.55 18.44
CA PHE A 23 -8.44 24.26 17.88
C PHE A 23 -7.40 23.23 18.29
N ASP A 24 -7.77 22.34 19.22
CA ASP A 24 -6.93 21.20 19.60
C ASP A 24 -7.19 20.05 18.60
N PRO A 25 -6.29 19.80 17.64
CA PRO A 25 -6.44 18.70 16.70
C PRO A 25 -6.43 17.33 17.39
N SER A 26 -5.93 17.23 18.63
CA SER A 26 -5.88 15.97 19.38
C SER A 26 -7.17 15.66 20.15
N ALA A 27 -8.07 16.64 20.27
CA ALA A 27 -9.34 16.48 20.95
C ALA A 27 -10.20 15.42 20.28
N GLN A 28 -11.03 14.72 21.07
CA GLN A 28 -11.96 13.76 20.49
C GLN A 28 -12.99 14.50 19.63
N PRO A 29 -13.21 14.06 18.37
CA PRO A 29 -14.18 14.69 17.51
C PRO A 29 -15.59 14.55 18.10
N PRO A 30 -16.48 15.53 17.89
CA PRO A 30 -17.83 15.53 18.46
C PRO A 30 -18.78 14.51 17.80
N PHE A 31 -18.24 13.56 17.03
CA PHE A 31 -18.97 12.53 16.29
C PHE A 31 -18.19 11.21 16.32
N LYS A 32 -18.92 10.10 16.24
CA LYS A 32 -18.36 8.75 16.22
C LYS A 32 -18.06 8.33 14.79
N ILE A 33 -17.24 7.28 14.65
CA ILE A 33 -16.99 6.65 13.34
C ILE A 33 -18.29 6.14 12.68
N GLY A 34 -19.29 5.77 13.49
CA GLY A 34 -20.62 5.38 13.01
C GLY A 34 -21.35 6.52 12.30
N ASP A 35 -21.24 7.74 12.83
CA ASP A 35 -21.87 8.93 12.24
C ASP A 35 -21.24 9.27 10.88
N ILE A 36 -19.91 9.14 10.78
CA ILE A 36 -19.18 9.29 9.51
C ILE A 36 -19.65 8.24 8.51
N ARG A 37 -19.75 6.98 8.92
CA ARG A 37 -20.21 5.89 8.04
C ARG A 37 -21.65 6.09 7.57
N ALA A 38 -22.52 6.61 8.44
CA ALA A 38 -23.92 6.91 8.12
C ALA A 38 -24.06 8.09 7.14
N ALA A 39 -23.13 9.06 7.20
CA ALA A 39 -23.09 10.18 6.27
C ALA A 39 -22.63 9.78 4.85
N ILE A 40 -21.91 8.66 4.70
CA ILE A 40 -21.45 8.16 3.39
C ILE A 40 -22.65 7.57 2.61
N PRO A 41 -22.93 8.03 1.38
CA PRO A 41 -24.04 7.52 0.56
C PRO A 41 -24.00 6.00 0.37
N LYS A 42 -25.17 5.34 0.42
CA LYS A 42 -25.28 3.87 0.32
C LYS A 42 -24.59 3.29 -0.91
N HIS A 43 -24.62 4.00 -2.04
CA HIS A 43 -23.99 3.54 -3.28
C HIS A 43 -22.46 3.53 -3.22
N CYS A 44 -21.82 4.28 -2.32
CA CYS A 44 -20.37 4.26 -2.12
C CYS A 44 -19.88 2.96 -1.46
N TRP A 45 -20.77 2.20 -0.82
CA TRP A 45 -20.46 0.92 -0.20
C TRP A 45 -20.59 -0.26 -1.17
N VAL A 46 -21.17 -0.04 -2.35
CA VAL A 46 -21.37 -1.07 -3.36
C VAL A 46 -20.10 -1.23 -4.20
N LYS A 47 -19.45 -2.38 -4.07
CA LYS A 47 -18.26 -2.72 -4.86
C LYS A 47 -18.70 -3.29 -6.20
N SER A 48 -18.02 -2.89 -7.27
CA SER A 48 -18.28 -3.41 -8.62
C SER A 48 -17.09 -4.24 -9.09
N PRO A 49 -17.17 -5.59 -9.06
CA PRO A 49 -16.08 -6.46 -9.50
C PRO A 49 -15.64 -6.19 -10.93
N LEU A 50 -16.58 -5.89 -11.83
CA LEU A 50 -16.27 -5.55 -13.22
C LEU A 50 -15.43 -4.28 -13.32
N ARG A 51 -15.78 -3.25 -12.56
CA ARG A 51 -15.00 -2.01 -12.52
C ARG A 51 -13.61 -2.25 -11.93
N SER A 52 -13.51 -2.98 -10.81
CA SER A 52 -12.24 -3.33 -10.20
C SER A 52 -11.34 -4.12 -11.16
N MET A 53 -11.89 -5.12 -11.86
CA MET A 53 -11.18 -5.91 -12.86
C MET A 53 -10.80 -5.08 -14.10
N SER A 54 -11.57 -4.06 -14.47
CA SER A 54 -11.20 -3.16 -15.57
C SER A 54 -9.92 -2.36 -15.25
N TYR A 55 -9.72 -1.96 -13.99
CA TYR A 55 -8.48 -1.32 -13.56
C TYR A 55 -7.29 -2.28 -13.59
N VAL A 56 -7.51 -3.55 -13.19
CA VAL A 56 -6.48 -4.60 -13.33
C VAL A 56 -6.08 -4.78 -14.79
N ALA A 57 -7.06 -4.93 -15.70
CA ALA A 57 -6.78 -5.08 -17.13
C ALA A 57 -6.05 -3.86 -17.71
N ARG A 58 -6.51 -2.65 -17.37
CA ARG A 58 -5.87 -1.39 -17.78
C ARG A 58 -4.40 -1.36 -17.35
N ASP A 59 -4.11 -1.66 -16.09
CA ASP A 59 -2.75 -1.53 -15.54
C ASP A 59 -1.82 -2.61 -16.11
N ILE A 60 -2.31 -3.84 -16.31
CA ILE A 60 -1.57 -4.90 -17.01
C ILE A 60 -1.26 -4.49 -18.46
N CYS A 61 -2.25 -3.96 -19.19
CA CYS A 61 -2.05 -3.49 -20.55
C CYS A 61 -1.03 -2.33 -20.60
N ALA A 62 -1.09 -1.39 -19.67
CA ALA A 62 -0.15 -0.27 -19.61
C ALA A 62 1.28 -0.77 -19.33
N VAL A 63 1.45 -1.67 -18.34
CA VAL A 63 2.74 -2.28 -18.00
C VAL A 63 3.33 -3.03 -19.18
N ALA A 64 2.52 -3.86 -19.86
CA ALA A 64 2.95 -4.63 -21.01
C ALA A 64 3.32 -3.72 -22.20
N ALA A 65 2.45 -2.76 -22.54
CA ALA A 65 2.69 -1.83 -23.64
C ALA A 65 3.96 -1.01 -23.41
N LEU A 66 4.19 -0.52 -22.20
CA LEU A 66 5.35 0.27 -21.85
C LEU A 66 6.64 -0.56 -21.92
N ALA A 67 6.62 -1.82 -21.45
CA ALA A 67 7.75 -2.74 -21.57
C ALA A 67 8.06 -3.09 -23.03
N ILE A 68 7.03 -3.41 -23.83
CA ILE A 68 7.19 -3.70 -25.26
C ILE A 68 7.77 -2.50 -26.00
N ALA A 69 7.26 -1.29 -25.75
CA ALA A 69 7.78 -0.07 -26.36
C ALA A 69 9.26 0.17 -26.00
N ALA A 70 9.62 0.05 -24.71
CA ALA A 70 11.00 0.25 -24.27
C ALA A 70 11.98 -0.75 -24.92
N VAL A 71 11.59 -2.02 -25.04
CA VAL A 71 12.39 -3.04 -25.71
C VAL A 71 12.44 -2.83 -27.22
N TYR A 72 11.33 -2.43 -27.85
CA TYR A 72 11.26 -2.21 -29.29
C TYR A 72 12.12 -1.03 -29.75
N PHE A 73 12.09 0.07 -29.01
CA PHE A 73 12.85 1.27 -29.36
C PHE A 73 14.31 1.24 -28.87
N ASP A 74 14.61 0.46 -27.82
CA ASP A 74 15.93 0.27 -27.19
C ASP A 74 16.86 1.49 -27.23
N SER A 75 16.36 2.64 -26.77
CA SER A 75 17.10 3.89 -26.75
C SER A 75 17.60 4.20 -25.34
N TRP A 76 18.89 4.53 -25.22
CA TRP A 76 19.53 4.88 -23.95
C TRP A 76 18.80 6.00 -23.19
N PHE A 77 18.14 6.92 -23.90
CA PHE A 77 17.36 8.02 -23.32
C PHE A 77 15.97 7.58 -22.85
N LEU A 78 15.37 6.57 -23.50
CA LEU A 78 14.06 6.05 -23.13
C LEU A 78 14.13 5.16 -21.89
N TRP A 79 15.25 4.51 -21.63
CA TRP A 79 15.42 3.60 -20.48
C TRP A 79 15.16 4.27 -19.12
N PRO A 80 15.75 5.44 -18.78
CA PRO A 80 15.43 6.13 -17.54
C PRO A 80 13.96 6.54 -17.41
N LEU A 81 13.35 7.02 -18.50
CA LEU A 81 11.92 7.39 -18.51
C LEU A 81 11.03 6.17 -18.30
N TYR A 82 11.36 5.07 -18.98
CA TYR A 82 10.73 3.77 -18.81
C TYR A 82 10.82 3.31 -17.36
N TRP A 83 12.00 3.34 -16.74
CA TRP A 83 12.20 2.85 -15.37
C TRP A 83 11.31 3.57 -14.36
N VAL A 84 11.26 4.90 -14.42
CA VAL A 84 10.43 5.71 -13.51
C VAL A 84 8.95 5.44 -13.74
N ALA A 85 8.50 5.46 -15.01
CA ALA A 85 7.11 5.21 -15.35
C ALA A 85 6.66 3.79 -14.99
N GLN A 86 7.46 2.78 -15.33
CA GLN A 86 7.16 1.37 -15.07
C GLN A 86 7.18 1.05 -13.58
N GLY A 87 8.15 1.57 -12.82
CA GLY A 87 8.17 1.42 -11.35
C GLY A 87 6.94 2.06 -10.69
N THR A 88 6.46 3.18 -11.23
CA THR A 88 5.21 3.82 -10.77
C THR A 88 3.96 2.99 -11.13
N LEU A 89 3.95 2.32 -12.28
CA LEU A 89 2.87 1.38 -12.64
C LEU A 89 2.90 0.11 -11.78
N PHE A 90 4.06 -0.38 -11.38
CA PHE A 90 4.18 -1.48 -10.40
C PHE A 90 3.61 -1.08 -9.04
N TRP A 91 3.77 0.18 -8.63
CA TRP A 91 3.07 0.72 -7.46
C TRP A 91 1.54 0.71 -7.63
N ALA A 92 1.01 1.04 -8.81
CA ALA A 92 -0.43 0.91 -9.07
C ALA A 92 -0.93 -0.54 -8.92
N ILE A 93 -0.14 -1.52 -9.41
CA ILE A 93 -0.42 -2.95 -9.20
C ILE A 93 -0.41 -3.31 -7.70
N PHE A 94 0.55 -2.77 -6.93
CA PHE A 94 0.59 -2.97 -5.48
C PHE A 94 -0.70 -2.48 -4.79
N VAL A 95 -1.16 -1.27 -5.15
CA VAL A 95 -2.39 -0.68 -4.59
C VAL A 95 -3.61 -1.57 -4.88
N LEU A 96 -3.74 -2.10 -6.10
CA LEU A 96 -4.83 -3.02 -6.45
C LEU A 96 -4.79 -4.33 -5.65
N GLY A 97 -3.59 -4.92 -5.47
CA GLY A 97 -3.44 -6.10 -4.63
C GLY A 97 -3.65 -5.81 -3.13
N HIS A 98 -3.26 -4.62 -2.67
CA HIS A 98 -3.49 -4.16 -1.31
C HIS A 98 -5.00 -3.99 -1.03
N ASP A 99 -5.76 -3.44 -1.98
CA ASP A 99 -7.23 -3.34 -1.91
C ASP A 99 -7.91 -4.71 -1.89
N CYS A 100 -7.33 -5.71 -2.56
CA CYS A 100 -7.78 -7.10 -2.42
C CYS A 100 -7.61 -7.59 -0.97
N GLY A 101 -6.46 -7.29 -0.35
CA GLY A 101 -6.14 -7.66 1.03
C GLY A 101 -7.06 -7.03 2.08
N HIS A 102 -7.51 -5.80 1.84
CA HIS A 102 -8.50 -5.12 2.70
C HIS A 102 -9.95 -5.49 2.38
N GLY A 103 -10.18 -6.23 1.30
CA GLY A 103 -11.52 -6.57 0.83
C GLY A 103 -12.31 -5.40 0.24
N SER A 104 -11.66 -4.28 -0.07
CA SER A 104 -12.27 -3.14 -0.78
C SER A 104 -12.41 -3.41 -2.28
N PHE A 105 -11.64 -4.35 -2.83
CA PHE A 105 -11.65 -4.69 -4.25
C PHE A 105 -12.97 -5.32 -4.73
N SER A 106 -13.51 -6.29 -3.99
CA SER A 106 -14.79 -6.94 -4.26
C SER A 106 -15.40 -7.56 -3.00
N ASP A 107 -16.69 -7.90 -3.05
CA ASP A 107 -17.38 -8.65 -1.98
C ASP A 107 -17.14 -10.17 -2.05
N ILE A 108 -16.37 -10.65 -3.04
CA ILE A 108 -16.08 -12.07 -3.24
C ILE A 108 -14.68 -12.38 -2.67
N PRO A 109 -14.57 -13.05 -1.50
CA PRO A 109 -13.27 -13.27 -0.86
C PRO A 109 -12.30 -14.09 -1.70
N LEU A 110 -12.82 -15.05 -2.48
CA LEU A 110 -12.01 -15.86 -3.39
C LEU A 110 -11.43 -15.00 -4.53
N LEU A 111 -12.21 -14.09 -5.12
CA LEU A 111 -11.74 -13.20 -6.18
C LEU A 111 -10.61 -12.30 -5.66
N ASN A 112 -10.82 -11.68 -4.50
CA ASN A 112 -9.78 -10.89 -3.84
C ASN A 112 -8.53 -11.71 -3.57
N SER A 113 -8.69 -12.95 -3.09
CA SER A 113 -7.55 -13.83 -2.82
C SER A 113 -6.78 -14.15 -4.10
N VAL A 114 -7.46 -14.62 -5.15
CA VAL A 114 -6.79 -15.00 -6.41
C VAL A 114 -6.11 -13.80 -7.07
N VAL A 115 -6.84 -12.69 -7.23
CA VAL A 115 -6.30 -11.48 -7.87
C VAL A 115 -5.18 -10.88 -7.04
N GLY A 116 -5.35 -10.77 -5.72
CA GLY A 116 -4.34 -10.25 -4.80
C GLY A 116 -3.03 -11.04 -4.88
N HIS A 117 -3.09 -12.38 -4.86
CA HIS A 117 -1.89 -13.21 -4.98
C HIS A 117 -1.23 -13.05 -6.36
N ILE A 118 -1.99 -12.99 -7.46
CA ILE A 118 -1.41 -12.80 -8.80
C ILE A 118 -0.68 -11.46 -8.89
N LEU A 119 -1.35 -10.37 -8.50
CA LEU A 119 -0.82 -9.01 -8.58
C LEU A 119 0.41 -8.82 -7.69
N HIS A 120 0.35 -9.25 -6.43
CA HIS A 120 1.46 -9.10 -5.50
C HIS A 120 2.63 -10.03 -5.81
N SER A 121 2.38 -11.25 -6.33
CA SER A 121 3.46 -12.13 -6.77
C SER A 121 4.24 -11.54 -7.94
N PHE A 122 3.56 -10.88 -8.89
CA PHE A 122 4.20 -10.20 -10.03
C PHE A 122 5.18 -9.11 -9.58
N ILE A 123 4.96 -8.49 -8.42
CA ILE A 123 5.85 -7.47 -7.85
C ILE A 123 6.59 -7.98 -6.61
N LEU A 124 6.69 -9.29 -6.40
CA LEU A 124 7.44 -9.92 -5.31
C LEU A 124 7.08 -9.43 -3.89
N VAL A 125 5.85 -8.98 -3.70
CA VAL A 125 5.28 -8.61 -2.40
C VAL A 125 4.52 -9.82 -1.83
N PRO A 126 4.75 -10.24 -0.59
CA PRO A 126 3.95 -11.28 0.04
C PRO A 126 2.55 -10.75 0.41
N TYR A 127 1.53 -11.58 0.21
CA TYR A 127 0.13 -11.24 0.46
C TYR A 127 -0.32 -11.79 1.82
N HIS A 128 -0.98 -10.94 2.62
CA HIS A 128 -1.41 -11.08 4.03
C HIS A 128 -0.47 -10.48 5.07
N GLU A 129 -0.89 -9.35 5.65
CA GLU A 129 -0.32 -8.78 6.87
C GLU A 129 -1.45 -8.33 7.82
N LYS A 130 -2.03 -9.26 8.57
CA LYS A 130 -2.71 -8.88 9.82
C LYS A 130 -1.67 -8.86 10.93
N LEU A 131 -1.03 -7.70 11.16
CA LEU A 131 -0.89 -7.01 12.47
C LEU A 131 0.26 -5.98 12.44
N TYR A 132 -0.05 -4.69 12.22
CA TYR A 132 0.94 -3.59 12.27
C TYR A 132 1.01 -2.85 13.63
N LYS A 133 0.18 -3.18 14.61
CA LYS A 133 -0.15 -2.20 15.68
C LYS A 133 0.74 -2.12 16.92
N ASN A 134 1.89 -2.81 17.04
CA ASN A 134 2.68 -2.80 18.28
C ASN A 134 4.22 -2.77 18.06
N LEU A 135 4.82 -1.61 17.78
CA LEU A 135 6.28 -1.47 17.58
C LEU A 135 6.92 -0.37 18.48
N PRO A 136 8.14 -0.61 19.04
CA PRO A 136 8.87 0.34 19.88
C PRO A 136 9.74 1.35 19.10
N HIS A 137 10.11 2.46 19.76
CA HIS A 137 10.70 3.67 19.16
C HIS A 137 12.07 3.47 18.46
N SER A 138 12.93 2.58 18.95
CA SER A 138 14.22 2.27 18.32
C SER A 138 14.09 1.57 16.96
N THR A 139 13.00 0.82 16.77
CA THR A 139 12.65 0.17 15.49
C THR A 139 12.12 1.15 14.45
N ARG A 140 11.65 2.34 14.89
CA ARG A 140 11.31 3.47 14.01
C ARG A 140 12.59 4.02 13.36
N MET A 141 13.61 4.35 14.13
CA MET A 141 14.84 4.97 13.60
C MET A 141 15.57 4.18 12.49
N LEU A 142 15.68 2.85 12.63
CA LEU A 142 16.37 2.01 11.64
C LEU A 142 15.61 1.89 10.31
N ARG A 143 14.27 2.05 10.34
CA ARG A 143 13.40 1.99 9.16
C ARG A 143 13.37 3.26 8.33
N TYR A 144 13.95 4.36 8.80
CA TYR A 144 13.62 5.69 8.26
C TYR A 144 14.83 6.61 8.04
N THR A 145 16.05 6.06 8.07
CA THR A 145 17.30 6.80 7.78
C THR A 145 17.79 6.50 6.36
N VAL A 146 17.46 7.37 5.40
CA VAL A 146 17.97 7.31 4.01
C VAL A 146 19.50 7.10 4.00
N PRO A 147 20.06 6.19 3.19
CA PRO A 147 19.43 5.43 2.08
C PRO A 147 19.04 3.98 2.40
N LEU A 148 19.31 3.47 3.60
CA LEU A 148 19.12 2.05 3.96
C LEU A 148 17.67 1.53 3.83
N PRO A 149 16.61 2.29 4.15
CA PRO A 149 15.22 1.86 4.01
C PRO A 149 14.82 1.50 2.60
N MET A 150 15.33 2.26 1.61
CA MET A 150 14.95 2.14 0.18
C MET A 150 15.33 0.80 -0.46
N LEU A 151 16.09 -0.04 0.25
CA LEU A 151 16.48 -1.40 -0.14
C LEU A 151 16.22 -2.42 0.98
N ALA A 152 15.67 -1.99 2.13
CA ALA A 152 15.49 -2.83 3.31
C ALA A 152 14.25 -3.72 3.20
N TYR A 153 13.28 -3.40 2.33
CA TYR A 153 12.04 -4.15 2.21
C TYR A 153 12.27 -5.64 1.87
N PRO A 154 13.06 -6.04 0.84
CA PRO A 154 13.35 -7.45 0.58
C PRO A 154 14.03 -8.17 1.76
N ILE A 155 14.93 -7.50 2.48
CA ILE A 155 15.62 -8.04 3.65
C ILE A 155 14.65 -8.20 4.83
N TYR A 156 13.77 -7.23 5.03
CA TYR A 156 12.73 -7.22 6.06
C TYR A 156 11.76 -8.40 5.90
N LEU A 157 11.40 -8.75 4.66
CA LEU A 157 10.53 -9.90 4.42
C LEU A 157 11.16 -11.20 4.95
N TRP A 158 12.48 -11.34 4.81
CA TRP A 158 13.21 -12.55 5.18
C TRP A 158 13.56 -12.63 6.67
N TYR A 159 14.04 -11.53 7.25
CA TYR A 159 14.68 -11.51 8.58
C TYR A 159 14.03 -10.55 9.60
N ARG A 160 12.95 -9.85 9.21
CA ARG A 160 12.30 -8.80 10.01
C ARG A 160 13.27 -7.71 10.48
N SER A 161 12.76 -6.83 11.34
CA SER A 161 13.57 -5.83 12.03
C SER A 161 14.47 -6.47 13.09
N PRO A 162 15.69 -5.94 13.33
CA PRO A 162 16.56 -6.43 14.38
C PRO A 162 15.86 -6.51 15.75
N GLY A 163 16.05 -7.63 16.46
CA GLY A 163 15.38 -7.91 17.73
C GLY A 163 13.96 -8.50 17.61
N LYS A 164 13.51 -8.84 16.40
CA LYS A 164 12.28 -9.60 16.15
C LYS A 164 12.60 -10.87 15.38
N GLU A 165 12.02 -11.99 15.81
CA GLU A 165 12.16 -13.26 15.12
C GLU A 165 10.97 -13.52 14.17
N GLY A 166 11.22 -14.35 13.16
CA GLY A 166 10.23 -14.77 12.17
C GLY A 166 10.59 -14.39 10.74
N SER A 167 9.85 -14.95 9.80
CA SER A 167 10.01 -14.70 8.36
C SER A 167 8.64 -14.69 7.72
N HIS A 168 8.40 -13.78 6.77
CA HIS A 168 7.13 -13.70 6.05
C HIS A 168 6.93 -14.91 5.12
N PHE A 169 7.99 -15.67 4.85
CA PHE A 169 7.95 -16.87 4.01
C PHE A 169 7.72 -18.16 4.80
N ASN A 170 7.78 -18.12 6.13
CA ASN A 170 7.59 -19.29 7.00
C ASN A 170 6.16 -19.32 7.58
N PRO A 171 5.29 -20.27 7.16
CA PRO A 171 3.93 -20.39 7.67
C PRO A 171 3.83 -20.62 9.19
N TYR A 172 4.88 -21.18 9.80
CA TYR A 172 4.90 -21.45 11.24
C TYR A 172 5.55 -20.33 12.05
N SER A 173 5.88 -19.21 11.41
CA SER A 173 6.37 -18.02 12.11
C SER A 173 5.31 -17.49 13.07
N GLY A 174 5.73 -17.02 14.26
CA GLY A 174 4.87 -16.32 15.22
C GLY A 174 4.32 -14.98 14.71
N LEU A 175 4.62 -14.59 13.46
CA LEU A 175 4.00 -13.50 12.73
C LEU A 175 2.52 -13.74 12.43
N PHE A 176 2.11 -15.00 12.24
CA PHE A 176 0.83 -15.33 11.64
C PHE A 176 -0.03 -16.20 12.56
N ALA A 177 -1.35 -15.99 12.50
CA ALA A 177 -2.27 -16.88 13.21
C ALA A 177 -2.27 -18.27 12.57
N PRO A 178 -2.54 -19.36 13.32
CA PRO A 178 -2.60 -20.72 12.76
C PRO A 178 -3.59 -20.88 11.59
N SER A 179 -4.64 -20.06 11.54
CA SER A 179 -5.62 -20.03 10.44
C SER A 179 -5.05 -19.46 9.13
N GLU A 180 -3.99 -18.65 9.18
CA GLU A 180 -3.42 -17.95 8.02
C GLU A 180 -2.32 -18.76 7.33
N ARG A 181 -1.86 -19.86 7.94
CA ARG A 181 -0.72 -20.67 7.47
C ARG A 181 -0.83 -21.11 6.01
N LYS A 182 -2.03 -21.51 5.58
CA LYS A 182 -2.26 -21.93 4.19
C LYS A 182 -2.05 -20.78 3.22
N LEU A 183 -2.45 -19.57 3.60
CA LEU A 183 -2.30 -18.36 2.78
C LEU A 183 -0.82 -17.97 2.67
N ILE A 184 -0.07 -18.08 3.76
CA ILE A 184 1.38 -17.85 3.74
C ILE A 184 2.09 -18.87 2.85
N ALA A 185 1.74 -20.15 2.96
CA ALA A 185 2.29 -21.18 2.09
C ALA A 185 2.00 -20.88 0.60
N THR A 186 0.76 -20.52 0.27
CA THR A 186 0.38 -20.13 -1.10
C THR A 186 1.17 -18.92 -1.57
N SER A 187 1.27 -17.85 -0.77
CA SER A 187 2.03 -16.66 -1.13
C SER A 187 3.52 -16.96 -1.35
N THR A 188 4.15 -17.79 -0.49
CA THR A 188 5.54 -18.21 -0.66
C THR A 188 5.74 -19.03 -1.93
N THR A 189 4.78 -19.89 -2.28
CA THR A 189 4.81 -20.66 -3.53
C THR A 189 4.72 -19.74 -4.74
N CYS A 190 3.77 -18.81 -4.77
CA CYS A 190 3.62 -17.89 -5.90
C CYS A 190 4.84 -16.98 -6.07
N TRP A 191 5.41 -16.49 -4.97
CA TRP A 191 6.66 -15.72 -4.98
C TRP A 191 7.83 -16.53 -5.55
N SER A 192 7.99 -17.79 -5.10
CA SER A 192 9.05 -18.69 -5.58
C SER A 192 8.91 -18.99 -7.07
N ILE A 193 7.68 -19.18 -7.54
CA ILE A 193 7.37 -19.38 -8.97
C ILE A 193 7.76 -18.14 -9.77
N MET A 194 7.40 -16.94 -9.32
CA MET A 194 7.78 -15.70 -10.01
C MET A 194 9.31 -15.55 -10.09
N LEU A 195 10.01 -15.82 -8.98
CA LEU A 195 11.47 -15.77 -8.96
C LEU A 195 12.08 -16.78 -9.96
N ALA A 196 11.55 -18.02 -10.01
CA ALA A 196 11.99 -19.03 -10.96
C ALA A 196 11.76 -18.60 -12.43
N ILE A 197 10.61 -17.94 -12.71
CA ILE A 197 10.32 -17.37 -14.03
C ILE A 197 11.36 -16.31 -14.39
N LEU A 198 11.68 -15.38 -13.48
CA LEU A 198 12.68 -14.33 -13.73
C LEU A 198 14.08 -14.91 -13.96
N ILE A 199 14.47 -15.94 -13.21
CA ILE A 199 15.74 -16.65 -13.40
C ILE A 199 15.76 -17.34 -14.77
N CYS A 200 14.68 -18.05 -15.13
CA CYS A 200 14.55 -18.70 -16.43
C CYS A 200 14.64 -17.67 -17.58
N LEU A 201 13.89 -16.57 -17.49
CA LEU A 201 13.96 -15.48 -18.45
C LEU A 201 15.37 -14.88 -18.55
N SER A 202 16.11 -14.81 -17.44
CA SER A 202 17.50 -14.31 -17.47
C SER A 202 18.41 -15.19 -18.31
N PHE A 203 18.18 -16.50 -18.36
CA PHE A 203 18.90 -17.41 -19.26
C PHE A 203 18.41 -17.33 -20.71
N LEU A 204 17.13 -17.00 -20.94
CA LEU A 204 16.54 -16.95 -22.29
C LEU A 204 16.83 -15.64 -23.04
N VAL A 205 16.67 -14.49 -22.38
CA VAL A 205 16.80 -13.16 -23.00
C VAL A 205 18.00 -12.34 -22.47
N GLY A 206 18.76 -12.93 -21.55
CA GLY A 206 19.91 -12.32 -20.91
C GLY A 206 19.57 -11.63 -19.58
N PRO A 207 20.44 -11.74 -18.56
CA PRO A 207 20.19 -11.16 -17.23
C PRO A 207 20.14 -9.63 -17.26
N VAL A 208 20.88 -8.98 -18.17
CA VAL A 208 20.86 -7.52 -18.34
C VAL A 208 19.50 -7.05 -18.83
N THR A 209 18.87 -7.78 -19.76
CA THR A 209 17.53 -7.46 -20.27
C THR A 209 16.49 -7.57 -19.14
N VAL A 210 16.53 -8.65 -18.37
CA VAL A 210 15.63 -8.84 -17.22
C VAL A 210 15.85 -7.74 -16.17
N LEU A 211 17.10 -7.38 -15.88
CA LEU A 211 17.42 -6.29 -14.97
C LEU A 211 16.86 -4.95 -15.46
N LYS A 212 17.08 -4.60 -16.74
CA LYS A 212 16.58 -3.35 -17.34
C LYS A 212 15.05 -3.30 -17.39
N VAL A 213 14.40 -4.39 -17.78
CA VAL A 213 12.95 -4.42 -18.02
C VAL A 213 12.15 -4.60 -16.73
N TYR A 214 12.65 -5.37 -15.77
CA TYR A 214 11.92 -5.72 -14.55
C TYR A 214 12.65 -5.27 -13.27
N GLY A 215 13.95 -5.56 -13.16
CA GLY A 215 14.70 -5.33 -11.92
C GLY A 215 14.81 -3.86 -11.50
N VAL A 216 15.17 -2.97 -12.42
CA VAL A 216 15.27 -1.52 -12.13
C VAL A 216 13.90 -0.91 -11.84
N PRO A 217 12.84 -1.15 -12.64
CA PRO A 217 11.48 -0.74 -12.26
C PRO A 217 11.03 -1.27 -10.89
N TYR A 218 11.36 -2.51 -10.56
CA TYR A 218 11.06 -3.10 -9.25
C TYR A 218 11.73 -2.34 -8.10
N ILE A 219 12.99 -1.94 -8.24
CA ILE A 219 13.69 -1.12 -7.23
C ILE A 219 12.98 0.24 -7.04
N ILE A 220 12.57 0.89 -8.14
CA ILE A 220 11.83 2.16 -8.08
C ILE A 220 10.46 1.97 -7.40
N PHE A 221 9.79 0.86 -7.66
CA PHE A 221 8.57 0.48 -6.94
C PHE A 221 8.83 0.35 -5.43
N VAL A 222 9.90 -0.35 -5.02
CA VAL A 222 10.28 -0.49 -3.61
C VAL A 222 10.55 0.88 -2.99
N MET A 223 11.24 1.78 -3.70
CA MET A 223 11.44 3.16 -3.27
C MET A 223 10.11 3.89 -3.02
N TRP A 224 9.10 3.73 -3.91
CA TRP A 224 7.77 4.29 -3.70
C TRP A 224 7.09 3.74 -2.45
N LEU A 225 7.17 2.42 -2.24
CA LEU A 225 6.63 1.76 -1.06
C LEU A 225 7.24 2.31 0.23
N ASP A 226 8.56 2.45 0.27
CA ASP A 226 9.26 2.99 1.44
C ASP A 226 8.95 4.47 1.64
N ALA A 227 8.93 5.27 0.56
CA ALA A 227 8.63 6.70 0.64
C ALA A 227 7.20 6.96 1.17
N VAL A 228 6.19 6.28 0.62
CA VAL A 228 4.81 6.44 1.06
C VAL A 228 4.64 5.96 2.50
N THR A 229 5.25 4.84 2.86
CA THR A 229 5.22 4.31 4.23
C THR A 229 5.89 5.27 5.21
N TYR A 230 7.04 5.85 4.85
CA TYR A 230 7.71 6.88 5.62
C TYR A 230 6.77 8.07 5.85
N LEU A 231 6.19 8.62 4.79
CA LEU A 231 5.30 9.79 4.86
C LEU A 231 4.02 9.51 5.66
N HIS A 232 3.49 8.28 5.64
CA HIS A 232 2.34 7.90 6.45
C HIS A 232 2.66 7.72 7.94
N HIS A 233 3.94 7.62 8.29
CA HIS A 233 4.39 7.38 9.67
C HIS A 233 5.22 8.52 10.26
N HIS A 234 5.52 9.57 9.48
CA HIS A 234 6.28 10.76 9.87
C HIS A 234 5.54 12.01 9.39
N GLY A 235 5.63 13.10 10.15
CA GLY A 235 5.01 14.37 9.79
C GLY A 235 3.89 14.83 10.73
N HIS A 236 3.73 14.20 11.90
CA HIS A 236 2.81 14.66 12.93
C HIS A 236 3.53 14.73 14.27
N ASP A 237 4.09 15.89 14.60
CA ASP A 237 4.49 16.22 15.98
C ASP A 237 3.26 16.48 16.86
N GLU A 238 2.14 16.83 16.23
CA GLU A 238 0.83 16.99 16.85
C GLU A 238 0.11 15.64 16.95
N LYS A 239 -0.50 15.36 18.12
CA LYS A 239 -1.31 14.16 18.31
C LYS A 239 -2.56 14.28 17.45
N LEU A 240 -2.73 13.39 16.47
CA LEU A 240 -3.95 13.31 15.67
C LEU A 240 -5.12 12.73 16.50
N PRO A 241 -6.36 13.15 16.21
CA PRO A 241 -7.53 12.68 16.92
C PRO A 241 -7.76 11.21 16.55
N TRP A 242 -7.81 10.34 17.54
CA TRP A 242 -7.96 8.90 17.34
C TRP A 242 -9.35 8.45 17.74
N TYR A 243 -10.14 7.97 16.79
CA TYR A 243 -11.44 7.36 17.04
C TYR A 243 -11.26 6.04 17.81
N ARG A 244 -11.17 6.09 19.14
CA ARG A 244 -11.21 4.89 19.99
C ARG A 244 -12.66 4.38 20.04
N GLY A 245 -12.84 3.10 19.76
CA GLY A 245 -14.14 2.47 19.58
C GLY A 245 -15.11 2.71 20.74
N LYS A 246 -16.25 3.34 20.41
CA LYS A 246 -17.61 2.84 20.64
C LYS A 246 -18.47 3.24 19.44
#